data_AF-A0A9W4L6F9-F1
#
_entry.id   AF-A0A9W4L6F9-F1
#
_cell.length_a   1.000
_cell.length_b   1.000
_cell.length_c   1.000
_cell.angle_alpha   90.00
_cell.angle_beta   90.00
_cell.angle_gamma   90.00
#
_symmetry.space_group_name_H-M   'P 1'
#
loop_
_entity.id
_entity.type
_entity.pdbx_description
1 polymer ?
#
loop_
_entity_poly.entity_id
_entity_poly.type
_entity_poly.pdbx_seq_one_letter_code
_entity_poly.pdbx_strand_id
1 'polypeptide(L)'
;MKFNREEQETVITFDAKKGRWTFYSCVPSHVHSFIKNPILNKEKIKVLTSHEGKPTSIKFTVENSLVTKSFLKKKRTLSKEHKKALQNGMNKKRVQKTNL
;
A
#
# COMPACT_ATOMS: atom_id res chain seq x y z
N MET A 1 -9.96 19.04 -7.58
CA MET A 1 -10.80 18.25 -8.50
C MET A 1 -11.32 17.01 -7.79
N LYS A 2 -12.62 16.71 -7.89
CA LYS A 2 -13.23 15.51 -7.32
C LYS A 2 -13.64 14.62 -8.49
N PHE A 3 -12.76 13.70 -8.89
CA PHE A 3 -13.10 12.67 -9.87
C PHE A 3 -14.22 11.80 -9.29
N ASN A 4 -15.17 11.36 -10.13
CA ASN A 4 -16.22 10.46 -9.67
C ASN A 4 -15.56 9.23 -9.04
N ARG A 5 -16.02 8.84 -7.86
CA ARG A 5 -15.44 7.70 -7.13
C ARG A 5 -15.70 6.38 -7.85
N GLU A 6 -16.78 6.31 -8.61
CA GLU A 6 -17.16 5.12 -9.40
C GLU A 6 -16.27 4.94 -10.64
N GLU A 7 -15.67 6.01 -11.14
CA GLU A 7 -14.75 5.98 -12.29
C GLU A 7 -13.28 5.74 -11.87
N GLN A 8 -13.01 5.70 -10.56
CA GLN A 8 -11.67 5.50 -10.04
C GLN A 8 -11.38 4.02 -9.86
N GLU A 9 -10.33 3.55 -10.51
CA GLU A 9 -9.89 2.17 -10.40
C GLU A 9 -8.38 2.04 -10.23
N THR A 10 -8.00 0.85 -9.77
CA THR A 10 -6.62 0.41 -9.80
C THR A 10 -6.59 -0.99 -10.37
N VAL A 11 -6.01 -1.10 -11.56
CA VAL A 11 -5.91 -2.36 -12.29
C VAL A 11 -4.49 -2.89 -12.12
N ILE A 12 -4.41 -4.14 -11.69
CA ILE A 12 -3.15 -4.84 -11.47
C ILE A 12 -3.16 -6.08 -12.35
N THR A 13 -2.19 -6.19 -13.25
CA THR A 13 -2.07 -7.31 -14.19
C THR A 13 -0.74 -8.02 -13.99
N PHE A 14 -0.74 -9.35 -14.12
CA PHE A 14 0.46 -10.16 -14.07
C PHE A 14 0.76 -10.74 -15.45
N ASP A 15 1.95 -10.44 -15.97
CA ASP A 15 2.50 -11.10 -17.15
C ASP A 15 3.34 -12.30 -16.70
N ALA A 16 2.76 -13.51 -16.81
CA ALA A 16 3.40 -14.75 -16.38
C ALA A 16 4.64 -15.10 -17.20
N LYS A 17 4.68 -14.73 -18.49
CA LYS A 17 5.84 -14.99 -19.36
C LYS A 17 7.04 -14.16 -18.94
N LYS A 18 6.82 -12.92 -18.49
CA LYS A 18 7.87 -11.99 -18.05
C LYS A 18 8.09 -11.98 -16.54
N GLY A 19 7.20 -12.58 -15.76
CA GLY A 19 7.23 -12.52 -14.30
C GLY A 19 7.08 -11.09 -13.76
N ARG A 20 6.25 -10.26 -14.39
CA ARG A 20 6.10 -8.83 -14.05
C ARG A 20 4.67 -8.46 -13.73
N TRP A 21 4.52 -7.61 -12.72
CA TRP A 21 3.26 -6.97 -12.39
C TRP A 21 3.21 -5.58 -13.00
N THR A 22 2.11 -5.24 -13.64
CA THR A 22 1.84 -3.89 -14.15
C THR A 22 0.67 -3.29 -13.39
N PHE A 23 0.90 -2.11 -12.83
CA PHE A 23 -0.10 -1.33 -12.10
C PHE A 23 -0.54 -0.16 -12.95
N TYR A 24 -1.85 0.06 -12.99
CA TYR A 24 -2.49 1.26 -13.51
C TYR A 24 -3.39 1.81 -12.40
N SER A 25 -3.34 3.11 -12.15
CA SER A 25 -4.20 3.71 -11.12
C SER A 25 -4.55 5.14 -11.45
N CYS A 26 -5.84 5.47 -11.35
CA CYS A 26 -6.38 6.82 -11.29
C CYS A 26 -6.98 7.15 -9.91
N VAL A 27 -6.90 6.22 -8.94
CA VAL A 27 -7.33 6.43 -7.55
C VAL A 27 -6.35 7.39 -6.87
N PRO A 28 -6.76 8.60 -6.44
CA PRO A 28 -5.82 9.61 -5.94
C PRO A 28 -4.97 9.17 -4.74
N SER A 29 -5.54 8.42 -3.81
CA SER A 29 -4.82 7.91 -2.63
C SER A 29 -3.75 6.89 -3.01
N HIS A 30 -4.00 6.07 -4.03
CA HIS A 30 -3.05 5.09 -4.55
C HIS A 30 -1.94 5.77 -5.34
N VAL A 31 -2.29 6.67 -6.25
CA VAL A 31 -1.32 7.52 -6.99
C VAL A 31 -0.36 8.18 -6.01
N HIS A 32 -0.89 8.81 -4.97
CA HIS A 32 -0.09 9.45 -3.93
C HIS A 32 0.81 8.45 -3.18
N SER A 33 0.25 7.30 -2.78
CA SER A 33 1.00 6.27 -2.04
C SER A 33 2.13 5.66 -2.89
N PHE A 34 1.90 5.40 -4.17
CA PHE A 34 2.90 4.80 -5.06
C PHE A 34 4.03 5.77 -5.39
N ILE A 35 3.71 7.03 -5.73
CA ILE A 35 4.72 8.08 -6.00
C ILE A 35 5.62 8.31 -4.77
N LYS A 36 5.05 8.25 -3.56
CA LYS A 36 5.79 8.42 -2.30
C LYS A 36 6.48 7.14 -1.81
N ASN A 37 6.24 5.98 -2.42
CA ASN A 37 6.78 4.72 -1.93
C ASN A 37 8.31 4.67 -2.17
N PRO A 38 9.14 4.62 -1.12
CA PRO A 38 10.60 4.61 -1.26
C PRO A 38 11.15 3.32 -1.88
N ILE A 39 10.35 2.24 -1.92
CA ILE A 39 10.73 0.96 -2.52
C ILE A 39 10.59 1.03 -4.05
N LEU A 40 9.69 1.88 -4.55
CA LEU A 40 9.49 2.04 -5.98
C LEU A 40 10.58 2.94 -6.58
N ASN A 41 11.21 2.46 -7.64
CA ASN A 41 12.00 3.33 -8.48
C ASN A 41 11.05 4.31 -9.18
N LYS A 42 11.10 5.58 -8.77
CA LYS A 42 10.25 6.66 -9.28
C LYS A 42 10.40 6.89 -10.78
N GLU A 43 11.58 6.63 -11.34
CA GLU A 43 11.84 6.76 -12.79
C GLU A 43 11.04 5.75 -13.61
N LYS A 44 10.66 4.61 -12.99
CA LYS A 44 9.81 3.60 -13.62
C LYS A 44 8.31 3.90 -13.49
N ILE A 45 7.94 4.96 -12.77
CA ILE A 45 6.56 5.43 -12.68
C ILE A 45 6.28 6.41 -13.81
N LYS A 46 5.54 5.96 -14.80
CA LYS A 46 5.05 6.80 -15.89
C LYS A 46 3.77 7.50 -15.44
N VAL A 47 3.77 8.82 -15.42
CA VAL A 47 2.55 9.62 -15.31
C VAL A 47 1.81 9.56 -16.65
N LEU A 48 0.56 9.12 -16.64
CA LEU A 48 -0.26 9.02 -17.85
C LEU A 48 -1.09 10.30 -18.06
N THR A 49 -1.63 10.85 -16.98
CA THR A 49 -2.37 12.13 -16.99
C THR A 49 -1.98 12.99 -15.79
N SER A 50 -2.07 14.31 -15.97
CA SER A 50 -1.86 15.30 -14.92
C SER A 50 -2.89 16.42 -15.01
N HIS A 51 -3.13 17.09 -13.89
CA HIS A 51 -3.98 18.28 -13.80
C HIS A 51 -3.29 19.28 -12.87
N GLU A 52 -3.12 20.53 -13.31
CA GLU A 52 -2.40 21.56 -12.54
C GLU A 52 -1.02 21.08 -12.03
N GLY A 53 -0.28 20.36 -12.89
CA GLY A 53 1.04 19.80 -12.54
C GLY A 53 1.00 18.63 -11.55
N LYS A 54 -0.17 18.19 -11.08
CA LYS A 54 -0.33 17.03 -10.19
C LYS A 54 -0.68 15.77 -10.99
N PRO A 55 0.02 14.64 -10.79
CA PRO A 55 -0.35 13.37 -11.41
C PRO A 55 -1.76 12.93 -11.02
N THR A 56 -2.58 12.58 -12.01
CA THR A 56 -3.96 12.08 -11.79
C THR A 56 -4.10 10.62 -12.17
N SER A 57 -3.24 10.10 -13.06
CA SER A 57 -3.13 8.67 -13.30
C SER A 57 -1.69 8.25 -13.60
N ILE A 58 -1.34 7.02 -13.21
CA ILE A 58 0.02 6.49 -13.34
C ILE A 58 0.02 5.05 -13.85
N LYS A 59 1.14 4.66 -14.46
CA LYS A 59 1.50 3.30 -14.82
C LYS A 59 2.90 2.98 -14.31
N PHE A 60 3.09 1.80 -13.72
CA PHE A 60 4.42 1.31 -13.41
C PHE A 60 4.46 -0.22 -13.42
N THR A 61 5.67 -0.76 -13.59
CA THR A 61 5.90 -2.21 -13.55
C THR A 61 6.86 -2.56 -12.43
N VAL A 62 6.59 -3.67 -11.75
CA VAL A 62 7.48 -4.24 -10.73
C VAL A 62 7.72 -5.71 -11.03
N GLU A 63 8.91 -6.19 -10.69
CA GLU A 63 9.25 -7.61 -10.80
C GLU A 63 8.57 -8.41 -9.68
N ASN A 64 8.34 -9.69 -9.91
CA ASN A 64 7.62 -10.56 -8.98
C ASN A 64 8.25 -10.59 -7.56
N SER A 65 9.57 -10.48 -7.48
CA SER A 65 10.33 -10.41 -6.22
C SER A 65 9.96 -9.21 -5.34
N LEU A 66 9.44 -8.13 -5.93
CA LEU A 66 9.11 -6.88 -5.23
C LEU A 66 7.65 -6.84 -4.75
N VAL A 67 6.76 -7.66 -5.31
CA VAL A 67 5.36 -7.77 -4.86
C VAL A 67 5.27 -8.74 -3.70
N THR A 68 5.86 -8.37 -2.57
CA THR A 68 5.71 -9.09 -1.30
C THR A 68 4.47 -8.59 -0.56
N LYS A 69 3.94 -9.39 0.40
CA LYS A 69 2.87 -8.95 1.33
C LYS A 69 3.16 -7.60 2.03
N SER A 70 4.43 -7.20 2.11
CA SER A 70 4.89 -5.91 2.65
C SER A 70 4.57 -4.74 1.72
N PHE A 71 4.64 -4.94 0.41
CA PHE A 71 4.35 -3.92 -0.61
C PHE A 71 2.89 -3.43 -0.57
N LEU A 72 1.98 -4.31 -0.13
CA LEU A 72 0.55 -4.03 0.02
C LEU A 72 0.14 -3.70 1.47
N LYS A 73 1.03 -3.84 2.44
CA LYS A 73 0.72 -3.57 3.86
C LYS A 73 1.40 -2.30 4.33
N LYS A 74 0.59 -1.28 4.60
CA LYS A 74 1.00 -0.16 5.47
C LYS A 74 1.50 -0.78 6.79
N LYS A 75 2.77 -0.53 7.14
CA LYS A 75 3.35 -0.95 8.43
C LYS A 75 2.49 -0.31 9.53
N ARG A 76 1.65 -1.08 10.22
CA ARG A 76 0.83 -0.58 11.33
C ARG A 76 1.78 -0.15 12.45
N THR A 77 1.98 1.15 12.61
CA THR A 77 2.62 1.71 13.80
C THR A 77 1.57 1.78 14.90
N LEU A 78 1.70 0.92 15.92
CA LEU A 78 0.85 1.00 17.10
C LEU A 78 1.21 2.24 17.91
N SER A 79 0.20 3.03 18.32
CA SER A 79 0.39 4.12 19.28
C SER A 79 0.92 3.58 20.61
N LYS A 80 1.57 4.43 21.41
CA LYS A 80 2.08 4.03 22.74
C LYS A 80 0.97 3.46 23.62
N GLU A 81 -0.22 4.05 23.56
CA GLU A 81 -1.41 3.59 24.28
C GLU A 81 -1.86 2.20 23.84
N HIS A 82 -1.91 1.94 22.52
CA HIS A 82 -2.25 0.62 21.99
C HIS A 82 -1.23 -0.45 22.38
N LYS A 83 0.08 -0.10 22.40
CA LYS A 83 1.12 -1.01 22.87
C LYS A 83 0.92 -1.36 24.34
N LYS A 84 0.60 -0.38 25.18
CA LYS A 84 0.33 -0.56 26.61
C LYS A 84 -0.92 -1.41 26.85
N ALA A 85 -1.99 -1.19 26.08
CA ALA A 85 -3.22 -1.97 26.15
C ALA A 85 -2.98 -3.45 25.79
N LEU A 86 -2.20 -3.72 24.74
CA LEU A 86 -1.80 -5.08 24.36
C LEU A 86 -0.97 -5.77 25.45
N GLN A 87 0.00 -5.07 26.03
CA GLN A 87 0.84 -5.61 27.10
C GLN A 87 0.02 -5.93 28.36
N ASN A 88 -0.92 -5.06 28.73
CA ASN A 88 -1.84 -5.30 29.83
C ASN A 88 -2.75 -6.51 29.57
N GLY A 89 -3.25 -6.67 28.34
CA GLY A 89 -4.04 -7.83 27.95
C GLY A 89 -3.26 -9.15 28.02
N MET A 90 -1.99 -9.16 27.58
CA MET A 90 -1.11 -10.32 27.68
C MET A 90 -0.83 -10.71 29.14
N ASN A 91 -0.58 -9.73 30.00
CA ASN A 91 -0.33 -9.97 31.43
C ASN A 91 -1.57 -10.55 32.11
N LYS A 92 -2.77 -10.00 31.85
CA LYS A 92 -4.03 -10.54 32.39
C LYS A 92 -4.28 -11.99 31.99
N LYS A 93 -4.02 -12.34 30.71
CA LYS A 93 -4.15 -13.72 30.22
C LYS A 93 -3.15 -14.68 30.86
N ARG A 94 -1.92 -14.22 31.17
CA ARG A 94 -0.93 -15.05 31.89
C ARG A 94 -1.37 -15.35 33.32
N VAL A 95 -1.84 -14.33 34.04
CA VAL A 95 -2.29 -14.48 35.44
C VAL A 95 -3.48 -15.43 35.55
N GLN A 96 -4.43 -15.39 34.60
CA GLN A 96 -5.57 -16.32 34.58
C GLN A 96 -5.15 -17.78 34.30
N LYS A 97 -4.06 -18.00 33.57
CA LYS A 97 -3.56 -19.34 33.22
C LYS A 97 -2.75 -20.00 34.33
N THR A 98 -2.22 -19.21 35.28
CA THR A 98 -1.50 -19.67 36.47
C THR A 98 -2.41 -19.91 37.67
N ASN A 99 -3.67 -19.47 37.61
CA ASN A 99 -4.67 -19.61 38.69
C ASN A 99 -5.73 -20.68 38.38
N LEU A 100 -5.44 -21.56 37.42
CA LEU A 100 -6.16 -22.78 37.05
C LEU A 100 -5.20 -23.95 37.17
#